data_AF-A0A2G5B9Y8-F1
#
_entry.id   AF-A0A2G5B9Y8-F1
#
_cell.length_a   1.000
_cell.length_b   1.000
_cell.length_c   1.000
_cell.angle_alpha   90.00
_cell.angle_beta   90.00
_cell.angle_gamma   90.00
#
_symmetry.space_group_name_H-M   'P 1'
#
loop_
_entity.id
_entity.type
_entity.pdbx_description
1 polymer ?
#
loop_
_entity_poly.entity_id
_entity_poly.type
_entity_poly.pdbx_seq_one_letter_code
_entity_poly.pdbx_strand_id
1 'polypeptide(L)'
;PVRAVIVMGVSGCGKTAIGSRIASMLGSAPFIDADTLHPLQNINKMAQGIALSDSDRWPWLRRVREQIDVEANMLLASRDAMLQHTYSTTNDSHTDDTVCPQLYVVCGCSALKRSYRELLFRNHPDEPVENQTYDIVFVYVSVVREELARRLEQRKDHFFDPSLLDSQLNTLEPPDCVREAAII
;
A
#
# COMPACT_ATOMS: atom_id res chain seq x y z
N PRO A 1 16.78 -2.94 -6.45
CA PRO A 1 15.54 -2.20 -6.80
C PRO A 1 14.59 -2.20 -5.60
N VAL A 2 13.73 -1.18 -5.42
CA VAL A 2 12.64 -1.20 -4.41
C VAL A 2 11.32 -1.53 -5.11
N ARG A 3 10.44 -2.26 -4.42
CA ARG A 3 9.07 -2.54 -4.88
C ARG A 3 8.07 -2.29 -3.76
N ALA A 4 7.10 -1.42 -4.00
CA ALA A 4 5.99 -1.21 -3.09
C ALA A 4 4.86 -2.22 -3.40
N VAL A 5 4.39 -2.92 -2.37
CA VAL A 5 3.29 -3.89 -2.44
C VAL A 5 2.08 -3.28 -1.75
N ILE A 6 1.02 -2.99 -2.50
CA ILE A 6 -0.23 -2.44 -1.96
C ILE A 6 -1.26 -3.55 -1.82
N VAL A 7 -1.51 -3.97 -0.59
CA VAL A 7 -2.57 -4.94 -0.25
C VAL A 7 -3.91 -4.20 -0.19
N MET A 8 -4.78 -4.47 -1.15
CA MET A 8 -6.03 -3.76 -1.36
C MET A 8 -7.29 -4.60 -1.18
N GLY A 9 -8.42 -3.92 -1.00
CA GLY A 9 -9.71 -4.52 -0.76
C GLY A 9 -10.56 -3.73 0.24
N VAL A 10 -11.84 -4.10 0.35
CA VAL A 10 -12.80 -3.44 1.25
C VAL A 10 -12.45 -3.60 2.72
N SER A 11 -13.09 -2.82 3.61
CA SER A 11 -12.93 -3.01 5.05
C SER A 11 -13.29 -4.44 5.47
N GLY A 12 -12.56 -5.01 6.43
CA GLY A 12 -12.78 -6.39 6.90
C GLY A 12 -12.17 -7.51 6.05
N CYS A 13 -11.63 -7.24 4.85
CA CYS A 13 -11.05 -8.29 4.01
C CYS A 13 -9.71 -8.85 4.56
N GLY A 14 -9.03 -8.10 5.42
CA GLY A 14 -7.79 -8.54 6.08
C GLY A 14 -6.51 -7.84 5.63
N LYS A 15 -6.58 -6.67 4.97
CA LYS A 15 -5.41 -5.90 4.48
C LYS A 15 -4.28 -5.79 5.48
N THR A 16 -4.55 -5.31 6.70
CA THR A 16 -3.52 -5.11 7.74
C THR A 16 -2.86 -6.43 8.15
N ALA A 17 -3.65 -7.50 8.35
CA ALA A 17 -3.14 -8.81 8.73
C ALA A 17 -2.31 -9.47 7.62
N ILE A 18 -2.77 -9.40 6.37
CA ILE A 18 -2.06 -9.94 5.21
C ILE A 18 -0.80 -9.10 4.94
N GLY A 19 -0.93 -7.77 4.91
CA GLY A 19 0.17 -6.85 4.62
C GLY A 19 1.31 -6.92 5.63
N SER A 20 1.01 -6.91 6.93
CA SER A 20 2.03 -7.09 7.98
C SER A 20 2.75 -8.44 7.87
N ARG A 21 2.03 -9.51 7.53
CA ARG A 21 2.64 -10.83 7.32
C ARG A 21 3.52 -10.87 6.07
N ILE A 22 3.08 -10.28 4.96
CA ILE A 22 3.89 -10.13 3.75
C ILE A 22 5.17 -9.34 4.09
N ALA A 23 5.05 -8.22 4.80
CA ALA A 23 6.18 -7.39 5.20
C ALA A 23 7.22 -8.17 6.02
N SER A 24 6.75 -8.94 7.01
CA SER A 24 7.62 -9.83 7.80
C SER A 24 8.33 -10.88 6.95
N MET A 25 7.64 -11.49 5.99
CA MET A 25 8.21 -12.51 5.10
C MET A 25 9.20 -11.93 4.09
N LEU A 26 9.05 -10.66 3.70
CA LEU A 26 9.92 -9.95 2.77
C LEU A 26 11.09 -9.25 3.48
N GLY A 27 11.74 -9.95 4.40
CA GLY A 27 12.92 -9.44 5.12
C GLY A 27 12.60 -8.34 6.13
N SER A 28 11.43 -8.40 6.77
CA SER A 28 10.95 -7.35 7.70
C SER A 28 10.87 -5.97 7.05
N ALA A 29 10.31 -5.93 5.84
CA ALA A 29 10.02 -4.68 5.14
C ALA A 29 9.16 -3.73 5.99
N PRO A 30 9.27 -2.40 5.80
CA PRO A 30 8.34 -1.45 6.40
C PRO A 30 6.89 -1.76 6.03
N PHE A 31 6.01 -1.73 7.03
CA PHE A 31 4.57 -1.88 6.83
C PHE A 31 3.83 -0.57 7.16
N ILE A 32 3.07 -0.06 6.19
CA ILE A 32 2.25 1.14 6.29
C ILE A 32 0.78 0.72 6.38
N ASP A 33 0.10 1.05 7.48
CA ASP A 33 -1.36 0.96 7.54
C ASP A 33 -1.97 2.29 7.07
N ALA A 34 -2.51 2.32 5.85
CA ALA A 34 -3.05 3.54 5.26
C ALA A 34 -4.21 4.13 6.05
N ASP A 35 -4.95 3.33 6.84
CA ASP A 35 -6.07 3.82 7.64
C ASP A 35 -5.59 4.80 8.73
N THR A 36 -4.34 4.66 9.19
CA THR A 36 -3.72 5.59 10.17
C THR A 36 -3.41 6.97 9.60
N LEU A 37 -3.38 7.10 8.27
CA LEU A 37 -3.05 8.34 7.56
C LEU A 37 -4.29 9.18 7.23
N HIS A 38 -5.48 8.73 7.63
CA HIS A 38 -6.70 9.50 7.45
C HIS A 38 -6.66 10.80 8.28
N PRO A 39 -7.07 11.95 7.71
CA PRO A 39 -7.29 13.14 8.51
C PRO A 39 -8.44 12.91 9.49
N LEU A 40 -8.42 13.60 10.63
CA LEU A 40 -9.42 13.46 11.68
C LEU A 40 -10.86 13.66 11.16
N GLN A 41 -11.05 14.52 10.17
CA GLN A 41 -12.35 14.72 9.52
C GLN A 41 -12.90 13.45 8.85
N ASN A 42 -12.05 12.65 8.22
CA ASN A 42 -12.46 11.39 7.59
C ASN A 42 -12.79 10.34 8.65
N ILE A 43 -11.97 10.26 9.70
CA ILE A 43 -12.21 9.37 10.84
C ILE A 43 -13.58 9.68 11.46
N ASN A 44 -13.87 10.96 11.72
CA ASN A 44 -15.15 11.39 12.29
C ASN A 44 -16.34 11.05 11.40
N LYS A 45 -16.24 11.24 10.07
CA LYS A 45 -17.29 10.85 9.13
C LYS A 45 -17.55 9.34 9.19
N MET A 46 -16.50 8.52 9.10
CA MET A 46 -16.65 7.07 9.13
C MET A 46 -17.18 6.56 10.48
N ALA A 47 -16.76 7.17 11.59
CA ALA A 47 -17.27 6.85 12.92
C ALA A 47 -18.76 7.17 13.09
N GLN A 48 -19.31 8.07 12.26
CA GLN A 48 -20.74 8.39 12.20
C GLN A 48 -21.51 7.54 11.18
N GLY A 49 -20.88 6.52 10.57
CA GLY A 49 -21.49 5.74 9.49
C GLY A 49 -21.65 6.52 8.18
N ILE A 50 -20.96 7.64 8.01
CA ILE A 50 -21.00 8.46 6.80
C ILE A 50 -19.89 8.00 5.85
N ALA A 51 -20.28 7.52 4.68
CA ALA A 51 -19.34 7.12 3.64
C ALA A 51 -18.54 8.33 3.14
N LEU A 52 -17.22 8.16 3.02
CA LEU A 52 -16.35 9.19 2.44
C LEU A 52 -16.65 9.40 0.96
N SER A 53 -16.50 10.62 0.47
CA SER A 53 -16.56 10.96 -0.96
C SER A 53 -15.17 10.90 -1.61
N ASP A 54 -15.09 11.15 -2.92
CA ASP A 54 -13.81 11.31 -3.61
C ASP A 54 -13.00 12.49 -3.08
N SER A 55 -13.65 13.63 -2.81
CA SER A 55 -12.98 14.82 -2.24
C SER A 55 -12.39 14.56 -0.85
N ASP A 56 -12.99 13.65 -0.08
CA ASP A 56 -12.46 13.22 1.22
C ASP A 56 -11.25 12.29 1.04
N ARG A 57 -11.26 11.43 0.02
CA ARG A 57 -10.21 10.42 -0.20
C ARG A 57 -8.98 10.97 -0.91
N TRP A 58 -9.11 11.94 -1.83
CA TRP A 58 -7.96 12.44 -2.58
C TRP A 58 -6.80 12.97 -1.70
N PRO A 59 -7.04 13.81 -0.68
CA PRO A 59 -5.96 14.27 0.20
C PRO A 59 -5.38 13.16 1.08
N TRP A 60 -6.16 12.12 1.38
CA TRP A 60 -5.68 10.96 2.14
C TRP A 60 -4.78 10.08 1.26
N LEU A 61 -5.20 9.76 0.04
CA LEU A 61 -4.42 8.96 -0.90
C LEU A 61 -3.07 9.61 -1.24
N ARG A 62 -3.01 10.94 -1.33
CA ARG A 62 -1.73 11.66 -1.45
C ARG A 62 -0.80 11.43 -0.27
N ARG A 63 -1.31 11.49 0.97
CA ARG A 63 -0.51 11.15 2.16
C ARG A 63 -0.03 9.70 2.16
N VAL A 64 -0.86 8.77 1.68
CA VAL A 64 -0.47 7.37 1.52
C VAL A 64 0.68 7.26 0.52
N ARG A 65 0.57 7.91 -0.65
CA ARG A 65 1.64 7.96 -1.66
C ARG A 65 2.93 8.54 -1.08
N GLU A 66 2.85 9.71 -0.44
CA GLU A 66 3.97 10.40 0.20
C GLU A 66 4.67 9.50 1.23
N GLN A 67 3.91 8.77 2.06
CA GLN A 67 4.51 7.84 3.03
C GLN A 67 5.23 6.67 2.34
N ILE A 68 4.68 6.12 1.26
CA ILE A 68 5.37 5.07 0.48
C ILE A 68 6.67 5.64 -0.12
N ASP A 69 6.65 6.88 -0.62
CA ASP A 69 7.85 7.55 -1.14
C ASP A 69 8.93 7.72 -0.07
N VAL A 70 8.54 8.14 1.14
CA VAL A 70 9.47 8.29 2.26
C VAL A 70 10.14 6.95 2.58
N GLU A 71 9.38 5.88 2.78
CA GLU A 71 9.93 4.56 3.11
C GLU A 71 10.82 4.01 1.99
N ALA A 72 10.37 4.14 0.73
CA ALA A 72 11.14 3.67 -0.42
C ALA A 72 12.47 4.40 -0.55
N ASN A 73 12.48 5.72 -0.39
CA ASN A 73 13.69 6.53 -0.47
C ASN A 73 14.65 6.24 0.70
N MET A 74 14.14 6.00 1.92
CA MET A 74 14.98 5.57 3.04
C MET A 74 15.67 4.22 2.78
N LEU A 75 14.95 3.26 2.18
CA LEU A 75 15.52 1.97 1.79
C LEU A 75 16.60 2.11 0.72
N LEU A 76 16.36 2.94 -0.31
CA LEU A 76 17.35 3.24 -1.35
C LEU A 76 18.60 3.88 -0.75
N ALA A 77 18.45 4.90 0.10
CA ALA A 77 19.57 5.58 0.73
C ALA A 77 20.39 4.65 1.64
N SER A 78 19.72 3.79 2.41
CA SER A 78 20.38 2.81 3.29
C SER A 78 21.21 1.80 2.49
N ARG A 79 20.65 1.30 1.39
CA ARG A 79 21.35 0.41 0.45
C ARG A 79 22.58 1.09 -0.15
N ASP A 80 22.43 2.32 -0.64
CA ASP A 80 23.51 3.03 -1.32
C ASP A 80 24.68 3.31 -0.36
N ALA A 81 24.38 3.66 0.90
CA ALA A 81 25.37 3.79 1.96
C ALA A 81 26.10 2.47 2.27
N MET A 82 25.36 1.34 2.35
CA MET A 82 25.98 0.02 2.55
C MET A 82 26.93 -0.35 1.41
N LEU A 83 26.53 -0.15 0.16
CA LEU A 83 27.36 -0.44 -1.01
C LEU A 83 28.66 0.37 -0.98
N GLN A 84 28.60 1.68 -0.68
CA GLN A 84 29.78 2.55 -0.58
C GLN A 84 30.78 2.06 0.48
N HIS A 85 30.30 1.54 1.62
CA HIS A 85 31.15 0.99 2.68
C HIS A 85 31.82 -0.35 2.28
N THR A 86 31.10 -1.22 1.57
CA THR A 86 31.65 -2.50 1.10
C THR A 86 32.77 -2.30 0.10
N TYR A 87 32.62 -1.41 -0.89
CA TYR A 87 33.67 -1.12 -1.88
C TYR A 87 34.95 -0.51 -1.28
N SER A 88 34.85 0.15 -0.12
CA SER A 88 36.01 0.78 0.53
C SER A 88 36.86 -0.19 1.37
N THR A 89 36.34 -1.39 1.68
CA THR A 89 37.01 -2.35 2.58
C THR A 89 37.62 -3.56 1.87
N THR A 90 37.24 -3.84 0.62
CA THR A 90 37.77 -4.94 -0.19
C THR A 90 38.72 -4.43 -1.29
N ASN A 91 40.03 -4.59 -1.11
CA ASN A 91 41.05 -4.37 -2.15
C ASN A 91 41.23 -5.58 -3.10
N ASP A 92 40.40 -6.62 -2.96
CA ASP A 92 40.50 -7.83 -3.78
C ASP A 92 39.67 -7.74 -5.06
N SER A 93 40.36 -7.89 -6.18
CA SER A 93 39.84 -7.93 -7.56
C SER A 93 39.10 -9.25 -7.88
N HIS A 94 38.16 -9.65 -7.03
CA HIS A 94 37.20 -10.69 -7.34
C HIS A 94 35.82 -10.06 -7.36
N THR A 95 35.27 -9.95 -8.58
CA THR A 95 33.89 -9.56 -8.85
C THR A 95 32.97 -10.65 -8.32
N ASP A 96 32.71 -10.62 -7.02
CA ASP A 96 31.57 -11.32 -6.45
C ASP A 96 30.34 -10.59 -6.97
N ASP A 97 29.54 -11.26 -7.81
CA ASP A 97 28.25 -10.80 -8.32
C ASP A 97 27.29 -10.64 -7.13
N THR A 98 27.50 -9.58 -6.34
CA THR A 98 26.71 -9.30 -5.14
C THR A 98 25.32 -8.91 -5.62
N VAL A 99 24.43 -9.90 -5.72
CA VAL A 99 23.03 -9.69 -6.07
C VAL A 99 22.45 -8.76 -5.01
N CYS A 100 22.26 -7.51 -5.38
CA CYS A 100 21.70 -6.52 -4.48
C CYS A 100 20.26 -6.95 -4.14
N PRO A 101 19.94 -7.25 -2.87
CA PRO A 101 18.67 -7.83 -2.52
C PRO A 101 17.53 -6.90 -2.92
N GLN A 102 16.45 -7.47 -3.44
CA GLN A 102 15.22 -6.73 -3.69
C GLN A 102 14.70 -6.18 -2.36
N LEU A 103 14.43 -4.87 -2.33
CA LEU A 103 13.87 -4.20 -1.17
C LEU A 103 12.37 -3.99 -1.37
N TYR A 104 11.63 -3.96 -0.28
CA TYR A 104 10.17 -3.87 -0.31
C TYR A 104 9.64 -2.84 0.68
N VAL A 105 8.54 -2.22 0.30
CA VAL A 105 7.64 -1.47 1.21
C VAL A 105 6.27 -2.13 1.07
N VAL A 106 5.57 -2.38 2.17
CA VAL A 106 4.23 -2.98 2.12
C VAL A 106 3.21 -2.01 2.68
N CYS A 107 2.10 -1.80 1.99
CA CYS A 107 1.04 -0.90 2.42
C CYS A 107 -0.31 -1.60 2.38
N GLY A 108 -1.08 -1.53 3.47
CA GLY A 108 -2.50 -1.89 3.46
C GLY A 108 -3.34 -0.66 3.10
N CYS A 109 -3.98 -0.63 1.92
CA CYS A 109 -4.78 0.52 1.48
C CYS A 109 -6.03 0.04 0.73
N SER A 110 -7.21 0.63 0.96
CA SER A 110 -8.44 0.14 0.32
C SER A 110 -8.41 0.26 -1.21
N ALA A 111 -7.86 1.35 -1.77
CA ALA A 111 -7.61 1.56 -3.20
C ALA A 111 -8.74 1.08 -4.15
N LEU A 112 -9.99 1.37 -3.76
CA LEU A 112 -11.18 0.73 -4.32
C LEU A 112 -11.50 1.11 -5.77
N LYS A 113 -11.23 2.36 -6.18
CA LYS A 113 -11.44 2.82 -7.55
C LYS A 113 -10.16 2.73 -8.35
N ARG A 114 -10.29 2.53 -9.66
CA ARG A 114 -9.16 2.58 -10.60
C ARG A 114 -8.41 3.90 -10.51
N SER A 115 -9.13 5.01 -10.43
CA SER A 115 -8.53 6.35 -10.31
C SER A 115 -7.71 6.52 -9.02
N TYR A 116 -8.04 5.80 -7.94
CA TYR A 116 -7.23 5.78 -6.72
C TYR A 116 -5.94 4.99 -6.92
N ARG A 117 -6.02 3.85 -7.63
CA ARG A 117 -4.85 3.03 -7.98
C ARG A 117 -3.92 3.76 -8.92
N GLU A 118 -4.46 4.48 -9.91
CA GLU A 118 -3.66 5.32 -10.82
C GLU A 118 -2.91 6.43 -10.08
N LEU A 119 -3.52 7.06 -9.08
CA LEU A 119 -2.85 8.03 -8.21
C LEU A 119 -1.74 7.38 -7.39
N LEU A 120 -1.98 6.19 -6.82
CA LEU A 120 -0.96 5.49 -6.04
C LEU A 120 0.19 4.97 -6.92
N PHE A 121 -0.12 4.63 -8.18
CA PHE A 121 0.82 4.09 -9.16
C PHE A 121 1.77 5.15 -9.74
N ARG A 122 1.26 6.36 -10.02
CA ARG A 122 2.03 7.45 -10.65
C ARG A 122 2.48 8.48 -9.61
N ASN A 123 3.74 8.93 -9.68
CA ASN A 123 4.26 10.02 -8.82
C ASN A 123 3.38 11.29 -8.91
N HIS A 124 3.02 11.71 -10.13
CA HIS A 124 2.15 12.85 -10.39
C HIS A 124 1.48 12.69 -11.78
N PRO A 125 0.24 13.17 -12.01
CA PRO A 125 -0.39 13.12 -13.33
C PRO A 125 0.41 13.84 -14.44
N ASP A 126 1.18 14.86 -14.05
CA ASP A 126 2.00 15.69 -14.97
C ASP A 126 3.51 15.39 -14.90
N GLU A 127 3.97 14.45 -14.06
CA GLU A 127 5.39 14.08 -14.02
C GLU A 127 5.68 12.86 -14.90
N PRO A 128 6.79 12.87 -15.67
CA PRO A 128 7.21 11.70 -16.42
C PRO A 128 7.46 10.50 -15.49
N VAL A 129 6.97 9.32 -15.88
CA VAL A 129 7.19 8.03 -15.18
C VAL A 129 8.69 7.72 -15.01
N GLU A 130 9.54 8.35 -15.82
CA GLU A 130 11.00 8.19 -15.81
C GLU A 130 11.68 8.61 -14.50
N ASN A 131 11.00 9.39 -13.63
CA ASN A 131 11.53 9.77 -12.31
C ASN A 131 11.12 8.82 -11.17
N GLN A 132 10.34 7.77 -11.46
CA GLN A 132 9.90 6.83 -10.44
C GLN A 132 11.05 5.89 -10.04
N THR A 133 11.46 5.93 -8.77
CA THR A 133 12.63 5.20 -8.25
C THR A 133 12.31 3.76 -7.82
N TYR A 134 11.03 3.36 -7.85
CA TYR A 134 10.56 2.05 -7.42
C TYR A 134 9.25 1.61 -8.09
N ASP A 135 9.09 0.30 -8.28
CA ASP A 135 7.88 -0.28 -8.87
C ASP A 135 6.76 -0.39 -7.84
N ILE A 136 5.51 -0.44 -8.31
CA ILE A 136 4.33 -0.67 -7.47
C ILE A 136 3.53 -1.83 -8.02
N VAL A 137 3.09 -2.72 -7.12
CA VAL A 137 2.21 -3.84 -7.44
C VAL A 137 1.03 -3.87 -6.49
N PHE A 138 -0.14 -4.31 -6.97
CA PHE A 138 -1.34 -4.44 -6.16
C PHE A 138 -1.62 -5.92 -5.85
N VAL A 139 -2.03 -6.20 -4.62
CA VAL A 139 -2.51 -7.51 -4.17
C VAL A 139 -3.96 -7.34 -3.77
N TYR A 140 -4.88 -7.91 -4.54
CA TYR A 140 -6.31 -7.73 -4.29
C TYR A 140 -6.87 -8.87 -3.44
N VAL A 141 -7.28 -8.55 -2.22
CA VAL A 141 -7.91 -9.48 -1.30
C VAL A 141 -9.41 -9.51 -1.55
N SER A 142 -9.85 -10.41 -2.41
CA SER A 142 -11.28 -10.64 -2.68
C SER A 142 -11.89 -11.55 -1.62
N VAL A 143 -12.96 -11.07 -0.97
CA VAL A 143 -13.72 -11.81 0.03
C VAL A 143 -15.20 -11.60 -0.24
N VAL A 144 -15.99 -12.67 -0.19
CA VAL A 144 -17.44 -12.60 -0.41
C VAL A 144 -18.13 -11.77 0.70
N ARG A 145 -19.25 -11.13 0.34
CA ARG A 145 -19.97 -10.20 1.22
C ARG A 145 -20.36 -10.83 2.56
N GLU A 146 -20.84 -12.07 2.54
CA GLU A 146 -21.30 -12.79 3.72
C GLU A 146 -20.17 -12.96 4.73
N GLU A 147 -18.97 -13.29 4.26
CA GLU A 147 -17.79 -13.45 5.11
C GLU A 147 -17.26 -12.11 5.61
N LEU A 148 -17.33 -11.05 4.80
CA LEU A 148 -17.00 -9.68 5.23
C LEU A 148 -17.91 -9.20 6.36
N ALA A 149 -19.23 -9.37 6.20
CA ALA A 149 -20.22 -9.02 7.21
C ALA A 149 -19.97 -9.79 8.51
N ARG A 150 -19.81 -11.11 8.42
CA ARG A 150 -19.50 -11.98 9.58
C ARG A 150 -18.23 -11.53 10.32
N ARG A 151 -17.17 -11.16 9.59
CA ARG A 151 -15.91 -10.66 10.19
C ARG A 151 -16.08 -9.31 10.86
N LEU A 152 -16.83 -8.39 10.25
CA LEU A 152 -17.07 -7.06 10.80
C LEU A 152 -17.92 -7.12 12.08
N GLU A 153 -18.95 -7.97 12.12
CA GLU A 153 -19.78 -8.19 13.31
C GLU A 153 -18.99 -8.74 14.51
N GLN A 154 -17.99 -9.59 14.25
CA GLN A 154 -17.16 -10.19 15.30
C GLN A 154 -16.05 -9.26 15.81
N ARG A 155 -15.80 -8.13 15.13
CA ARG A 155 -14.74 -7.20 15.50
C ARG A 155 -15.18 -6.38 16.70
N LYS A 156 -14.42 -6.42 17.79
CA LYS A 156 -14.70 -5.67 19.03
C LYS A 156 -14.31 -4.20 18.95
N ASP A 157 -13.56 -3.80 17.93
CA ASP A 157 -13.09 -2.42 17.75
C ASP A 157 -14.04 -1.60 16.86
N HIS A 158 -14.47 -0.46 17.38
CA HIS A 158 -15.47 0.45 16.80
C HIS A 158 -14.96 1.33 15.65
N PHE A 159 -13.82 1.02 15.02
CA PHE A 159 -13.22 1.90 13.99
C PHE A 159 -14.04 1.96 12.69
N PHE A 160 -14.88 0.95 12.42
CA PHE A 160 -15.63 0.84 11.18
C PHE A 160 -17.06 0.39 11.45
N ASP A 161 -18.03 1.25 11.12
CA ASP A 161 -19.44 0.91 11.22
C ASP A 161 -19.80 -0.16 10.15
N PRO A 162 -20.34 -1.33 10.54
CA PRO A 162 -20.73 -2.38 9.59
C PRO A 162 -21.70 -1.90 8.50
N SER A 163 -22.50 -0.85 8.75
CA SER A 163 -23.40 -0.25 7.75
C SER A 163 -22.65 0.34 6.55
N LEU A 164 -21.35 0.63 6.68
CA LEU A 164 -20.53 1.14 5.58
C LEU A 164 -20.08 0.04 4.61
N LEU A 165 -20.27 -1.24 4.91
CA LEU A 165 -19.84 -2.34 4.04
C LEU A 165 -20.45 -2.23 2.63
N ASP A 166 -21.75 -1.99 2.54
CA ASP A 166 -22.42 -1.89 1.24
C ASP A 166 -21.91 -0.68 0.45
N SER A 167 -21.59 0.44 1.13
CA SER A 167 -20.96 1.60 0.48
C SER A 167 -19.57 1.29 -0.09
N GLN A 168 -18.78 0.47 0.61
CA GLN A 168 -17.47 0.04 0.16
C GLN A 168 -17.56 -0.88 -1.05
N LEU A 169 -18.49 -1.85 -1.03
CA LEU A 169 -18.73 -2.76 -2.14
C LEU A 169 -19.23 -2.01 -3.38
N ASN A 170 -20.13 -1.03 -3.21
CA ASN A 170 -20.59 -0.17 -4.31
C ASN A 170 -19.50 0.75 -4.86
N THR A 171 -18.48 1.08 -4.05
CA THR A 171 -17.33 1.90 -4.47
C THR A 171 -16.24 1.05 -5.14
N LEU A 172 -16.20 -0.25 -4.87
CA LEU A 172 -15.19 -1.15 -5.40
C LEU A 172 -15.35 -1.30 -6.90
N GLU A 173 -14.32 -0.87 -7.62
CA GLU A 173 -14.07 -1.21 -9.02
C GLU A 173 -13.02 -2.33 -9.00
N PRO A 174 -13.43 -3.62 -9.09
CA PRO A 174 -12.51 -4.75 -8.99
C PRO A 174 -11.37 -4.58 -10.00
N PRO A 175 -10.12 -4.81 -9.59
CA PRO A 175 -9.01 -4.55 -10.47
C PRO A 175 -9.00 -5.53 -11.64
N ASP A 176 -8.61 -5.05 -12.82
CA ASP A 176 -8.58 -5.82 -14.07
C ASP A 176 -7.15 -6.22 -14.42
N CYS A 177 -6.88 -7.53 -14.45
CA CYS A 177 -5.54 -8.09 -14.67
C CYS A 177 -4.97 -7.78 -16.06
N VAL A 178 -5.81 -7.35 -17.01
CA VAL A 178 -5.39 -6.95 -18.35
C VAL A 178 -4.98 -5.48 -18.41
N ARG A 179 -5.59 -4.63 -17.56
CA ARG A 179 -5.46 -3.17 -17.65
C ARG A 179 -4.63 -2.54 -16.53
N GLU A 180 -4.40 -3.28 -15.45
CA GLU A 180 -3.71 -2.79 -14.26
C GLU A 180 -2.48 -3.64 -13.98
N ALA A 181 -1.34 -2.96 -13.83
CA ALA A 181 -0.06 -3.60 -13.61
C ALA A 181 -0.06 -4.33 -12.27
N ALA A 182 -0.03 -5.67 -12.36
CA ALA A 182 0.03 -6.65 -11.28
C ALA A 182 -1.18 -6.67 -10.34
N ILE A 183 -2.02 -7.69 -10.54
CA ILE A 183 -2.94 -8.27 -9.55
C ILE A 183 -2.44 -9.70 -9.32
N ILE A 184 -1.96 -9.98 -8.12
CA ILE A 184 -1.63 -11.34 -7.66
C ILE A 184 -2.72 -11.80 -6.71
#